data_AF-K9WS34-F1
#
_entry.id   AF-K9WS34-F1
#
_cell.length_a   1.000
_cell.length_b   1.000
_cell.length_c   1.000
_cell.angle_alpha   90.00
_cell.angle_beta   90.00
_cell.angle_gamma   90.00
#
_symmetry.space_group_name_H-M   'P 1'
#
loop_
_entity.id
_entity.type
_entity.pdbx_description
1 polymer ?
#
loop_
_entity_poly.entity_id
_entity_poly.type
_entity_poly.pdbx_seq_one_letter_code
_entity_poly.pdbx_strand_id
1 'polypeptide(L)'
;MASDPRFSRLKGIASKINLVGNDDQIKTQLSLLLGVAELLDVTGKGLDLNFEKWIEDFENGFKGFAPRLNKTLNSKPWGQAAGERPKVRILTENKSYWTNEGYYLIEFFPNRDVLEESYMLFGTPIQLMQELLRIMNNYLSKDRSDWIGYPIDDYITETPEHLNSKLFLQLYEQKSPPYRRNQKRASISVPEVPKEKLDWSTIKNKIGANGYLFGRFITTVAYSNGRQTQAYASTKEKSLQLATELSDLSSLNIKSIRTAEVYKTGIHDTNAFREYKEERIYPGTMYVLKVFSTQNGKKRTKKSTPFIPLWSVTKPNNFNDLINDVWIPPVPTAN
;
A
#
# COMPACT_ATOMS: atom_id res chain seq x y z
N MET A 1 24.92 -0.35 -14.08
CA MET A 1 23.67 -0.86 -14.69
C MET A 1 23.27 -0.10 -15.96
N ALA A 2 23.26 1.24 -15.98
CA ALA A 2 22.79 2.02 -17.15
C ALA A 2 23.60 1.90 -18.46
N SER A 3 24.79 1.29 -18.44
CA SER A 3 25.70 1.18 -19.60
C SER A 3 25.67 -0.18 -20.30
N ASP A 4 24.87 -1.15 -19.83
CA ASP A 4 24.78 -2.47 -20.45
C ASP A 4 23.72 -2.47 -21.58
N PRO A 5 24.10 -2.86 -22.83
CA PRO A 5 23.19 -2.88 -23.97
C PRO A 5 21.92 -3.70 -23.76
N ARG A 6 21.93 -4.73 -22.90
CA ARG A 6 20.75 -5.55 -22.58
C ARG A 6 19.70 -4.75 -21.81
N PHE A 7 20.13 -3.88 -20.91
CA PHE A 7 19.23 -2.99 -20.16
C PHE A 7 18.65 -1.86 -21.03
N SER A 8 19.36 -1.45 -22.09
CA SER A 8 18.81 -0.49 -23.05
C SER A 8 17.63 -1.07 -23.84
N ARG A 9 17.64 -2.38 -24.12
CA ARG A 9 16.58 -3.11 -24.83
C ARG A 9 15.35 -3.34 -23.94
N LEU A 10 15.56 -3.44 -22.63
CA LEU A 10 14.47 -3.44 -21.67
C LEU A 10 13.69 -2.14 -21.64
N LYS A 11 14.22 -0.99 -22.07
CA LYS A 11 13.45 0.27 -21.99
C LYS A 11 12.08 0.15 -22.66
N GLY A 12 11.98 -0.60 -23.77
CA GLY A 12 10.71 -0.87 -24.44
C GLY A 12 9.78 -1.80 -23.64
N ILE A 13 10.33 -2.83 -22.98
CA ILE A 13 9.56 -3.83 -22.20
C ILE A 13 9.20 -3.28 -20.80
N ALA A 14 10.17 -2.73 -20.08
CA ALA A 14 10.00 -2.08 -18.78
C ALA A 14 9.06 -0.86 -18.85
N SER A 15 8.96 -0.17 -20.00
CA SER A 15 7.94 0.88 -20.18
C SER A 15 6.51 0.36 -20.19
N LYS A 16 6.31 -0.95 -20.39
CA LYS A 16 5.00 -1.62 -20.47
C LYS A 16 4.71 -2.49 -19.24
N ILE A 17 5.60 -2.52 -18.26
CA ILE A 17 5.49 -3.38 -17.08
C ILE A 17 5.64 -2.52 -15.83
N ASN A 18 4.63 -2.56 -14.95
CA ASN A 18 4.63 -1.82 -13.70
C ASN A 18 5.50 -2.54 -12.67
N LEU A 19 6.64 -1.93 -12.35
CA LEU A 19 7.52 -2.37 -11.27
C LEU A 19 7.09 -1.68 -9.97
N VAL A 20 7.05 -2.41 -8.87
CA VAL A 20 6.57 -1.91 -7.57
C VAL A 20 7.49 -2.36 -6.46
N GLY A 21 7.94 -1.44 -5.62
CA GLY A 21 8.73 -1.75 -4.44
C GLY A 21 9.82 -0.72 -4.15
N ASN A 22 10.65 -1.00 -3.14
CA ASN A 22 11.90 -0.30 -2.89
C ASN A 22 12.95 -0.61 -3.97
N ASP A 23 14.07 0.10 -3.96
CA ASP A 23 15.14 -0.03 -4.96
C ASP A 23 15.62 -1.49 -5.15
N ASP A 24 15.70 -2.26 -4.07
CA ASP A 24 16.17 -3.64 -4.14
C ASP A 24 15.09 -4.59 -4.69
N GLN A 25 13.81 -4.34 -4.36
CA GLN A 25 12.68 -5.05 -4.97
C GLN A 25 12.57 -4.77 -6.47
N ILE A 26 12.75 -3.52 -6.89
CA ILE A 26 12.73 -3.13 -8.31
C ILE A 26 13.89 -3.80 -9.06
N LYS A 27 15.11 -3.81 -8.50
CA LYS A 27 16.27 -4.50 -9.10
C LYS A 27 16.03 -6.00 -9.25
N THR A 28 15.41 -6.61 -8.23
CA THR A 28 15.07 -8.03 -8.18
C THR A 28 14.02 -8.38 -9.24
N GLN A 29 12.95 -7.60 -9.35
CA GLN A 29 11.94 -7.77 -10.41
C GLN A 29 12.55 -7.61 -11.81
N LEU A 30 13.41 -6.61 -12.01
CA LEU A 30 14.12 -6.40 -13.28
C LEU A 30 15.04 -7.56 -13.65
N SER A 31 15.73 -8.16 -12.69
CA SER A 31 16.65 -9.28 -12.97
C SER A 31 15.91 -10.54 -13.40
N LEU A 32 14.76 -10.80 -12.79
CA LEU A 32 13.87 -11.90 -13.17
C LEU A 32 13.35 -11.70 -14.59
N LEU A 33 12.80 -10.51 -14.86
CA LEU A 33 12.30 -10.15 -16.20
C LEU A 33 13.37 -10.31 -17.28
N LEU A 34 14.60 -9.87 -17.00
CA LEU A 34 15.73 -10.04 -17.92
C LEU A 34 16.02 -11.51 -18.19
N GLY A 35 16.14 -12.31 -17.13
CA GLY A 35 16.43 -13.73 -17.27
C GLY A 35 15.34 -14.44 -18.07
N VAL A 36 14.07 -14.10 -17.83
CA VAL A 36 12.93 -14.69 -18.53
C VAL A 36 12.87 -14.21 -19.98
N ALA A 37 13.09 -12.92 -20.25
CA ALA A 37 13.07 -12.39 -21.61
C ALA A 37 14.16 -13.02 -22.49
N GLU A 38 15.34 -13.27 -21.93
CA GLU A 38 16.41 -13.99 -22.63
C GLU A 38 16.08 -15.48 -22.76
N LEU A 39 15.52 -16.12 -21.73
CA LEU A 39 15.10 -17.53 -21.74
C LEU A 39 14.02 -17.81 -22.80
N LEU A 40 13.07 -16.89 -22.96
CA LEU A 40 11.99 -16.97 -23.95
C LEU A 40 12.41 -16.48 -25.34
N ASP A 41 13.68 -16.14 -25.54
CA ASP A 41 14.22 -15.62 -26.80
C ASP A 41 13.46 -14.41 -27.38
N VAL A 42 12.95 -13.53 -26.50
CA VAL A 42 12.28 -12.29 -26.91
C VAL A 42 13.24 -11.36 -27.68
N THR A 43 14.54 -11.56 -27.49
CA THR A 43 15.60 -10.76 -28.11
C THR A 43 16.03 -11.29 -29.49
N GLY A 44 15.48 -12.43 -29.94
CA GLY A 44 15.72 -13.03 -31.25
C GLY A 44 17.15 -13.52 -31.45
N LYS A 45 17.82 -13.93 -30.37
CA LYS A 45 19.22 -14.36 -30.37
C LYS A 45 19.40 -15.86 -30.18
N GLY A 46 18.33 -16.62 -29.94
CA GLY A 46 18.32 -18.06 -29.82
C GLY A 46 19.42 -18.56 -28.91
N LEU A 47 19.24 -18.48 -27.58
CA LEU A 47 20.29 -18.89 -26.67
C LEU A 47 19.81 -19.79 -25.54
N ASP A 48 20.64 -20.80 -25.31
CA ASP A 48 20.67 -21.73 -24.18
C ASP A 48 21.04 -20.97 -22.90
N LEU A 49 20.16 -20.05 -22.48
CA LEU A 49 20.36 -19.29 -21.27
C LEU A 49 20.24 -20.24 -20.09
N ASN A 50 21.37 -20.51 -19.44
CA ASN A 50 21.36 -21.12 -18.14
C ASN A 50 20.84 -20.10 -17.12
N PHE A 51 19.53 -20.14 -16.85
CA PHE A 51 18.84 -19.25 -15.92
C PHE A 51 19.44 -19.31 -14.49
N GLU A 52 20.05 -20.43 -14.11
CA GLU A 52 20.78 -20.57 -12.85
C GLU A 52 21.99 -19.66 -12.80
N LYS A 53 22.82 -19.76 -13.83
CA LYS A 53 24.01 -18.94 -13.99
C LYS A 53 23.65 -17.46 -14.06
N TRP A 54 22.50 -17.14 -14.66
CA TRP A 54 21.98 -15.76 -14.69
C TRP A 54 21.66 -15.21 -13.31
N ILE A 55 20.97 -15.97 -12.45
CA ILE A 55 20.67 -15.54 -11.08
C ILE A 55 21.96 -15.38 -10.27
N GLU A 56 22.88 -16.32 -10.41
CA GLU A 56 24.19 -16.26 -9.76
C GLU A 56 25.00 -15.04 -10.21
N ASP A 57 25.06 -14.78 -11.51
CA ASP A 57 25.73 -13.61 -12.06
C ASP A 57 25.07 -12.33 -11.54
N PHE A 58 23.75 -12.26 -11.46
CA PHE A 58 23.03 -11.10 -10.92
C PHE A 58 23.36 -10.84 -9.44
N GLU A 59 23.29 -11.86 -8.58
CA GLU A 59 23.64 -11.73 -7.15
C GLU A 59 25.09 -11.31 -6.95
N ASN A 60 25.97 -11.78 -7.83
CA ASN A 60 27.38 -11.41 -7.84
C ASN A 60 27.65 -10.06 -8.51
N GLY A 61 26.65 -9.35 -9.04
CA GLY A 61 26.82 -8.05 -9.69
C GLY A 61 27.42 -8.12 -11.10
N PHE A 62 27.28 -9.25 -11.79
CA PHE A 62 27.83 -9.55 -13.11
C PHE A 62 29.35 -9.31 -13.20
N LYS A 63 30.12 -9.84 -12.24
CA LYS A 63 31.59 -9.67 -12.14
C LYS A 63 32.33 -9.97 -13.45
N GLY A 64 31.85 -10.91 -14.27
CA GLY A 64 32.46 -11.24 -15.57
C GLY A 64 32.34 -10.15 -16.64
N PHE A 65 31.43 -9.19 -16.50
CA PHE A 65 31.09 -8.21 -17.54
C PHE A 65 31.43 -6.76 -17.19
N ALA A 66 31.59 -6.43 -15.91
CA ALA A 66 31.90 -5.08 -15.48
C ALA A 66 32.94 -5.06 -14.34
N PRO A 67 34.25 -4.91 -14.64
CA PRO A 67 35.32 -4.99 -13.64
C PRO A 67 35.30 -3.85 -12.60
N ARG A 68 34.39 -2.87 -12.72
CA ARG A 68 34.34 -1.67 -11.86
C ARG A 68 32.95 -1.29 -11.33
N LEU A 69 31.92 -2.14 -11.48
CA LEU A 69 30.57 -1.81 -11.00
C LEU A 69 30.22 -2.54 -9.68
N ASN A 70 30.25 -1.73 -8.62
CA ASN A 70 29.45 -1.71 -7.40
C ASN A 70 29.41 -2.93 -6.45
N LYS A 71 29.42 -2.58 -5.16
CA LYS A 71 29.25 -3.42 -3.98
C LYS A 71 28.21 -4.52 -4.23
N THR A 72 28.52 -5.73 -3.77
CA THR A 72 27.57 -6.84 -3.63
C THR A 72 26.21 -6.31 -3.21
N LEU A 73 25.13 -6.80 -3.83
CA LEU A 73 23.81 -6.65 -3.23
C LEU A 73 23.93 -7.23 -1.81
N ASN A 74 23.91 -6.37 -0.79
CA ASN A 74 24.04 -6.81 0.60
C ASN A 74 22.85 -7.71 1.00
N SER A 75 21.76 -7.64 0.23
CA SER A 75 20.64 -8.56 0.28
C SER A 75 20.84 -9.65 -0.78
N LYS A 76 20.72 -10.93 -0.40
CA LYS A 76 20.41 -12.00 -1.36
C LYS A 76 18.88 -11.99 -1.56
N PRO A 77 18.37 -11.37 -2.64
CA PRO A 77 16.94 -11.08 -2.73
C PRO A 77 16.11 -12.33 -3.03
N TRP A 78 16.76 -13.38 -3.52
CA TRP A 78 16.17 -14.67 -3.87
C TRP A 78 16.42 -15.75 -2.81
N GLY A 79 16.76 -15.34 -1.59
CA GLY A 79 17.06 -16.26 -0.49
C GLY A 79 18.53 -16.54 -0.27
N GLN A 80 18.87 -17.16 0.87
CA GLN A 80 20.25 -17.45 1.24
C GLN A 80 20.80 -18.71 0.57
N ALA A 81 19.93 -19.71 0.39
CA ALA A 81 20.22 -21.00 -0.19
C ALA A 81 19.85 -21.06 -1.69
N ALA A 82 20.49 -21.96 -2.44
CA ALA A 82 20.21 -22.12 -3.86
C ALA A 82 18.79 -22.65 -4.16
N GLY A 83 18.19 -23.36 -3.20
CA GLY A 83 16.84 -23.89 -3.30
C GLY A 83 15.74 -22.82 -3.17
N GLU A 84 16.00 -21.75 -2.42
CA GLU A 84 15.07 -20.63 -2.23
C GLU A 84 14.88 -19.77 -3.50
N ARG A 85 15.76 -19.94 -4.50
CA ARG A 85 15.75 -19.14 -5.72
C ARG A 85 14.61 -19.55 -6.67
N PRO A 86 14.10 -18.65 -7.51
CA PRO A 86 13.10 -19.00 -8.51
C PRO A 86 13.69 -19.89 -9.61
N LYS A 87 12.86 -20.76 -10.20
CA LYS A 87 13.21 -21.60 -11.35
C LYS A 87 12.11 -21.53 -12.40
N VAL A 88 12.52 -21.37 -13.66
CA VAL A 88 11.62 -21.42 -14.81
C VAL A 88 12.04 -22.59 -15.68
N ARG A 89 11.10 -23.49 -15.98
CA ARG A 89 11.29 -24.60 -16.90
C ARG A 89 10.40 -24.37 -18.12
N ILE A 90 11.00 -24.19 -19.29
CA ILE A 90 10.23 -24.24 -20.55
C ILE A 90 9.87 -25.70 -20.80
N LEU A 91 8.59 -25.99 -21.06
CA LEU A 91 8.16 -27.33 -21.40
C LEU A 91 8.37 -27.56 -22.90
N THR A 92 9.48 -28.22 -23.22
CA THR A 92 10.03 -28.31 -24.57
C THR A 92 9.45 -29.45 -25.41
N GLU A 93 8.63 -30.31 -24.83
CA GLU A 93 8.10 -31.53 -25.48
C GLU A 93 7.26 -31.22 -26.73
N ASN A 94 6.86 -29.96 -26.94
CA ASN A 94 6.19 -29.49 -28.16
C ASN A 94 6.75 -28.15 -28.68
N LYS A 95 8.07 -27.94 -28.63
CA LYS A 95 8.69 -26.68 -29.14
C LYS A 95 8.16 -26.29 -30.53
N SER A 96 7.98 -27.25 -31.44
CA SER A 96 7.52 -26.99 -32.82
C SER A 96 6.11 -26.40 -32.92
N TYR A 97 5.22 -26.62 -31.95
CA TYR A 97 3.84 -26.11 -31.99
C TYR A 97 3.74 -24.69 -31.43
N TRP A 98 4.46 -24.38 -30.35
CA TRP A 98 4.23 -23.15 -29.61
C TRP A 98 5.12 -21.99 -30.07
N THR A 99 6.37 -22.27 -30.44
CA THR A 99 7.32 -21.21 -30.84
C THR A 99 6.97 -20.59 -32.19
N ASN A 100 6.29 -21.34 -33.08
CA ASN A 100 5.93 -20.86 -34.41
C ASN A 100 4.84 -19.76 -34.37
N GLU A 101 4.02 -19.73 -33.31
CA GLU A 101 2.98 -18.71 -33.11
C GLU A 101 3.37 -17.65 -32.06
N GLY A 102 4.58 -17.73 -31.49
CA GLY A 102 5.07 -16.79 -30.47
C GLY A 102 4.49 -17.02 -29.07
N TYR A 103 4.00 -18.23 -28.79
CA TYR A 103 3.48 -18.63 -27.47
C TYR A 103 4.43 -19.63 -26.79
N TYR A 104 4.41 -19.66 -25.46
CA TYR A 104 5.25 -20.56 -24.67
C TYR A 104 4.43 -21.17 -23.55
N LEU A 105 4.73 -22.43 -23.22
CA LEU A 105 4.28 -23.11 -22.02
C LEU A 105 5.47 -23.25 -21.08
N ILE A 106 5.37 -22.65 -19.90
CA ILE A 106 6.40 -22.71 -18.86
C ILE A 106 5.82 -23.23 -17.56
N GLU A 107 6.68 -23.86 -16.79
CA GLU A 107 6.44 -24.18 -15.40
C GLU A 107 7.37 -23.32 -14.54
N PHE A 108 6.77 -22.65 -13.56
CA PHE A 108 7.47 -21.70 -12.70
C PHE A 108 7.41 -22.12 -11.25
N PHE A 109 8.56 -22.09 -10.59
CA PHE A 109 8.73 -22.35 -9.17
C PHE A 109 9.26 -21.07 -8.51
N PRO A 110 8.49 -20.41 -7.64
CA PRO A 110 8.99 -19.28 -6.86
C PRO A 110 10.13 -19.69 -5.93
N ASN A 111 10.02 -20.90 -5.36
CA ASN A 111 11.02 -21.56 -4.53
C ASN A 111 11.13 -23.02 -4.97
N ARG A 112 12.36 -23.48 -5.24
CA ARG A 112 12.61 -24.82 -5.82
C ARG A 112 12.46 -25.93 -4.82
N ASP A 113 12.66 -25.63 -3.54
CA ASP A 113 12.55 -26.62 -2.47
C ASP A 113 11.07 -26.94 -2.20
N VAL A 114 10.16 -26.06 -2.61
CA VAL A 114 8.70 -26.21 -2.47
C VAL A 114 8.09 -26.63 -3.80
N LEU A 115 8.29 -27.88 -4.19
CA LEU A 115 7.79 -28.44 -5.47
C LEU A 115 6.26 -28.34 -5.63
N GLU A 116 5.53 -28.31 -4.51
CA GLU A 116 4.07 -28.16 -4.46
C GLU A 116 3.59 -26.78 -4.92
N GLU A 117 4.46 -25.76 -4.87
CA GLU A 117 4.15 -24.38 -5.28
C GLU A 117 4.63 -24.08 -6.72
N SER A 118 4.34 -24.98 -7.66
CA SER A 118 4.62 -24.75 -9.08
C SER A 118 3.42 -24.16 -9.82
N TYR A 119 3.70 -23.34 -10.83
CA TYR A 119 2.71 -22.66 -11.65
C TYR A 119 2.91 -22.99 -13.12
N MET A 120 1.87 -23.51 -13.76
CA MET A 120 1.83 -23.76 -15.19
C MET A 120 1.27 -22.52 -15.91
N LEU A 121 2.08 -21.90 -16.76
CA LEU A 121 1.74 -20.65 -17.44
C LEU A 121 1.87 -20.81 -18.95
N PHE A 122 0.85 -20.32 -19.67
CA PHE A 122 0.81 -20.33 -21.13
C PHE A 122 0.54 -18.91 -21.65
N GLY A 123 1.31 -18.47 -22.65
CA GLY A 123 1.07 -17.16 -23.24
C GLY A 123 2.21 -16.67 -24.13
N THR A 124 2.04 -15.48 -24.67
CA THR A 124 3.13 -14.72 -25.28
C THR A 124 4.17 -14.34 -24.23
N PRO A 125 5.42 -14.03 -24.61
CA PRO A 125 6.45 -13.66 -23.64
C PRO A 125 6.07 -12.49 -22.73
N ILE A 126 5.34 -11.50 -23.25
CA ILE A 126 4.88 -10.35 -22.46
C ILE A 126 3.87 -10.79 -21.40
N GLN A 127 2.89 -11.63 -21.77
CA GLN A 127 1.90 -12.18 -20.83
C GLN A 127 2.58 -13.02 -19.75
N LEU A 128 3.52 -13.88 -20.13
CA LEU A 128 4.27 -14.70 -19.18
C LEU A 128 5.12 -13.84 -18.22
N MET A 129 5.79 -12.80 -18.71
CA MET A 129 6.53 -11.87 -17.86
C MET A 129 5.63 -11.14 -16.85
N GLN A 130 4.43 -10.73 -17.26
CA GLN A 130 3.46 -10.08 -16.37
C GLN A 130 2.95 -11.05 -15.28
N GLU A 131 2.60 -12.27 -15.66
CA GLU A 131 2.12 -13.29 -14.71
C GLU A 131 3.21 -13.73 -13.72
N LEU A 132 4.44 -13.93 -14.19
CA LEU A 132 5.58 -14.27 -13.34
C LEU A 132 5.85 -13.18 -12.29
N LEU A 133 5.78 -11.91 -12.68
CA LEU A 133 5.90 -10.80 -11.73
C LEU A 133 4.78 -10.80 -10.69
N ARG A 134 3.53 -11.05 -11.12
CA ARG A 134 2.39 -11.13 -10.21
C ARG A 134 2.58 -12.24 -9.18
N ILE A 135 2.98 -13.43 -9.63
CA ILE A 135 3.26 -14.57 -8.76
C ILE A 135 4.41 -14.25 -7.79
N MET A 136 5.51 -13.67 -8.27
CA MET A 136 6.65 -13.34 -7.41
C MET A 136 6.36 -12.23 -6.40
N ASN A 137 5.57 -11.22 -6.78
CA ASN A 137 5.16 -10.19 -5.84
C ASN A 137 4.27 -10.78 -4.75
N ASN A 138 3.34 -11.66 -5.11
CA ASN A 138 2.52 -12.38 -4.14
C ASN A 138 3.39 -13.26 -3.23
N TYR A 139 4.34 -14.00 -3.79
CA TYR A 139 5.25 -14.87 -3.03
C TYR A 139 6.11 -14.08 -2.03
N LEU A 140 6.80 -13.04 -2.49
CA LEU A 140 7.64 -12.17 -1.64
C LEU A 140 6.83 -11.38 -0.61
N SER A 141 5.53 -11.15 -0.86
CA SER A 141 4.62 -10.49 0.09
C SER A 141 4.09 -11.41 1.19
N LYS A 142 4.07 -12.74 0.99
CA LYS A 142 3.64 -13.69 2.04
C LYS A 142 4.58 -13.66 3.25
N ASP A 143 5.88 -13.48 3.02
CA ASP A 143 6.90 -13.46 4.06
C ASP A 143 7.22 -12.07 4.61
N ARG A 144 6.71 -11.00 3.97
CA ARG A 144 6.90 -9.62 4.41
C ARG A 144 5.54 -8.97 4.61
N SER A 145 5.20 -8.66 5.86
CA SER A 145 3.96 -7.97 6.26
C SER A 145 3.74 -6.58 5.65
N ASP A 146 4.62 -6.15 4.75
CA ASP A 146 4.58 -4.87 4.07
C ASP A 146 3.89 -5.06 2.72
N TRP A 147 2.55 -4.97 2.77
CA TRP A 147 1.61 -4.70 1.69
C TRP A 147 2.26 -4.15 0.40
N ILE A 148 2.26 -4.92 -0.70
CA ILE A 148 2.69 -4.47 -2.04
C ILE A 148 1.47 -4.41 -2.96
N GLY A 149 1.34 -3.28 -3.65
CA GLY A 149 0.11 -2.75 -4.22
C GLY A 149 -0.58 -3.58 -5.30
N TYR A 150 -1.91 -3.47 -5.31
CA TYR A 150 -2.71 -3.54 -6.54
C TYR A 150 -2.18 -2.53 -7.57
N PRO A 151 -2.32 -2.80 -8.89
CA PRO A 151 -2.19 -1.77 -9.91
C PRO A 151 -3.03 -0.56 -9.50
N ILE A 152 -2.46 0.64 -9.51
CA ILE A 152 -3.18 1.86 -9.08
C ILE A 152 -4.49 2.02 -9.86
N ASP A 153 -4.50 1.68 -11.14
CA ASP A 153 -5.67 1.82 -12.00
C ASP A 153 -6.76 0.80 -11.64
N ASP A 154 -6.40 -0.44 -11.27
CA ASP A 154 -7.34 -1.48 -10.81
C ASP A 154 -7.82 -1.22 -9.38
N TYR A 155 -6.95 -0.74 -8.48
CA TYR A 155 -7.36 -0.30 -7.15
C TYR A 155 -8.32 0.90 -7.22
N ILE A 156 -8.10 1.80 -8.18
CA ILE A 156 -8.94 2.97 -8.42
C ILE A 156 -10.26 2.58 -9.10
N THR A 157 -10.31 1.59 -9.99
CA THR A 157 -11.55 1.15 -10.64
C THR A 157 -12.35 0.16 -9.79
N GLU A 158 -11.72 -0.71 -9.01
CA GLU A 158 -12.40 -1.69 -8.16
C GLU A 158 -12.81 -1.15 -6.79
N THR A 159 -12.19 -0.07 -6.27
CA THR A 159 -12.78 0.58 -5.08
C THR A 159 -14.04 1.32 -5.49
N PRO A 160 -15.22 0.85 -5.01
CA PRO A 160 -16.50 1.35 -5.48
C PRO A 160 -16.57 2.86 -5.33
N GLU A 161 -17.24 3.47 -6.30
CA GLU A 161 -17.43 4.87 -6.66
C GLU A 161 -17.89 5.82 -5.52
N HIS A 162 -17.83 5.38 -4.26
CA HIS A 162 -18.45 5.99 -3.09
C HIS A 162 -17.46 6.68 -2.15
N LEU A 163 -16.19 6.92 -2.51
CA LEU A 163 -15.36 7.86 -1.72
C LEU A 163 -15.86 9.28 -1.94
N ASN A 164 -17.01 9.63 -1.37
CA ASN A 164 -17.49 11.00 -1.45
C ASN A 164 -16.63 11.90 -0.55
N SER A 165 -16.42 11.53 0.71
CA SER A 165 -15.72 12.35 1.68
C SER A 165 -15.15 11.50 2.82
N LYS A 166 -14.13 11.99 3.52
CA LYS A 166 -13.56 11.37 4.72
C LYS A 166 -13.13 12.47 5.69
N LEU A 167 -13.64 12.40 6.91
CA LEU A 167 -13.24 13.27 8.01
C LEU A 167 -12.06 12.63 8.73
N PHE A 168 -11.01 13.41 8.96
CA PHE A 168 -9.85 13.01 9.75
C PHE A 168 -9.73 13.89 10.98
N LEU A 169 -9.56 13.24 12.13
CA LEU A 169 -9.46 13.85 13.44
C LEU A 169 -8.10 13.47 14.02
N GLN A 170 -7.29 14.45 14.39
CA GLN A 170 -6.02 14.23 15.05
C GLN A 170 -6.13 14.72 16.49
N LEU A 171 -5.79 13.84 17.42
CA LEU A 171 -5.76 14.12 18.84
C LEU A 171 -4.32 14.05 19.35
N TYR A 172 -4.02 14.85 20.37
CA TYR A 172 -2.68 14.98 20.92
C TYR A 172 -2.70 14.92 22.44
N GLU A 173 -1.59 14.51 23.04
CA GLU A 173 -1.38 14.54 24.50
C GLU A 173 -1.51 15.97 25.09
N GLN A 174 -1.04 16.98 24.37
CA GLN A 174 -1.13 18.38 24.79
C GLN A 174 -2.46 19.02 24.36
N LYS A 175 -3.11 19.78 25.26
CA LYS A 175 -4.42 20.40 25.02
C LYS A 175 -4.43 21.43 23.88
N SER A 176 -3.34 22.16 23.70
CA SER A 176 -3.20 23.22 22.70
C SER A 176 -1.79 23.23 22.11
N PRO A 177 -1.59 23.73 20.87
CA PRO A 177 -0.27 23.88 20.28
C PRO A 177 0.63 24.83 21.12
N PRO A 178 1.96 24.77 20.95
CA PRO A 178 2.70 24.00 19.94
C PRO A 178 2.75 22.50 20.26
N TYR A 179 2.51 21.69 19.24
CA TYR A 179 2.54 20.23 19.30
C TYR A 179 3.97 19.72 19.08
N ARG A 180 4.49 18.91 20.01
CA ARG A 180 5.85 18.35 19.89
C ARG A 180 5.88 17.25 18.83
N ARG A 181 7.00 17.12 18.10
CA ARG A 181 7.16 16.10 17.06
C ARG A 181 7.01 14.66 17.56
N ASN A 182 7.44 14.39 18.80
CA ASN A 182 7.48 13.06 19.41
C ASN A 182 6.39 12.82 20.47
N GLN A 183 5.38 13.69 20.56
CA GLN A 183 4.28 13.47 21.51
C GLN A 183 3.34 12.37 21.01
N LYS A 184 2.57 11.77 21.91
CA LYS A 184 1.55 10.81 21.53
C LYS A 184 0.46 11.47 20.70
N ARG A 185 0.09 10.80 19.61
CA ARG A 185 -0.95 11.21 18.68
C ARG A 185 -1.90 10.05 18.45
N ALA A 186 -3.19 10.32 18.52
CA ALA A 186 -4.22 9.41 18.02
C ALA A 186 -4.83 10.01 16.74
N SER A 187 -5.25 9.15 15.84
CA SER A 187 -5.96 9.55 14.63
C SER A 187 -7.23 8.74 14.52
N ILE A 188 -8.35 9.43 14.31
CA ILE A 188 -9.63 8.80 14.02
C ILE A 188 -10.05 9.25 12.63
N SER A 189 -10.66 8.35 11.86
CA SER A 189 -11.19 8.71 10.56
C SER A 189 -12.60 8.18 10.38
N VAL A 190 -13.49 9.03 9.86
CA VAL A 190 -14.88 8.70 9.60
C VAL A 190 -15.14 8.79 8.09
N PRO A 191 -15.57 7.70 7.43
CA PRO A 191 -15.87 7.69 6.00
C PRO A 191 -17.24 8.30 5.69
N GLU A 192 -17.39 8.83 4.48
CA GLU A 192 -18.64 9.34 3.88
C GLU A 192 -19.42 10.26 4.82
N VAL A 193 -18.75 11.33 5.26
CA VAL A 193 -19.38 12.36 6.09
C VAL A 193 -20.04 13.38 5.16
N PRO A 194 -21.37 13.47 5.13
CA PRO A 194 -22.06 14.43 4.28
C PRO A 194 -21.82 15.86 4.80
N LYS A 195 -21.95 16.85 3.91
CA LYS A 195 -21.52 18.24 4.19
C LYS A 195 -22.28 18.83 5.37
N GLU A 196 -23.57 18.56 5.44
CA GLU A 196 -24.51 19.02 6.46
C GLU A 196 -24.19 18.47 7.86
N LYS A 197 -23.48 17.34 7.97
CA LYS A 197 -23.04 16.78 9.26
C LYS A 197 -21.69 17.32 9.72
N LEU A 198 -21.02 18.16 8.92
CA LEU A 198 -19.74 18.78 9.29
C LEU A 198 -19.96 20.07 10.06
N ASP A 199 -20.43 19.93 11.30
CA ASP A 199 -20.46 21.03 12.25
C ASP A 199 -19.28 20.94 13.24
N TRP A 200 -18.53 22.04 13.35
CA TRP A 200 -17.32 22.11 14.19
C TRP A 200 -17.61 21.78 15.66
N SER A 201 -18.69 22.34 16.22
CA SER A 201 -19.03 22.16 17.63
C SER A 201 -19.49 20.74 17.93
N THR A 202 -20.30 20.18 17.03
CA THR A 202 -20.82 18.81 17.11
C THR A 202 -19.68 17.79 17.05
N ILE A 203 -18.75 17.95 16.10
CA ILE A 203 -17.57 17.08 15.98
C ILE A 203 -16.71 17.17 17.23
N LYS A 204 -16.41 18.38 17.71
CA LYS A 204 -15.62 18.61 18.92
C LYS A 204 -16.25 17.98 20.17
N ASN A 205 -17.57 18.04 20.29
CA ASN A 205 -18.30 17.45 21.41
C ASN A 205 -18.28 15.91 21.35
N LYS A 206 -18.53 15.30 20.19
CA LYS A 206 -18.53 13.83 20.00
C LYS A 206 -17.18 13.18 20.29
N ILE A 207 -16.06 13.85 20.00
CA ILE A 207 -14.73 13.34 20.38
C ILE A 207 -14.35 13.62 21.83
N GLY A 208 -15.12 14.43 22.55
CA GLY A 208 -14.79 14.95 23.88
C GLY A 208 -14.01 16.26 23.81
N ALA A 209 -14.71 17.39 24.00
CA ALA A 209 -14.13 18.73 23.94
C ALA A 209 -12.98 18.96 24.95
N ASN A 210 -13.02 18.27 26.10
CA ASN A 210 -12.00 18.30 27.15
C ASN A 210 -11.03 17.11 27.08
N GLY A 211 -10.99 16.42 25.95
CA GLY A 211 -10.24 15.20 25.77
C GLY A 211 -10.85 14.00 26.50
N TYR A 212 -10.24 12.85 26.29
CA TYR A 212 -10.64 11.59 26.92
C TYR A 212 -9.39 10.73 27.20
N LEU A 213 -9.56 9.71 28.04
CA LEU A 213 -8.49 8.77 28.34
C LEU A 213 -8.36 7.77 27.19
N PHE A 214 -7.27 7.88 26.44
CA PHE A 214 -6.85 6.91 25.44
C PHE A 214 -6.28 5.68 26.14
N GLY A 215 -6.50 4.50 25.59
CA GLY A 215 -5.98 3.26 26.17
C GLY A 215 -6.14 2.06 25.25
N ARG A 216 -6.20 0.88 25.86
CA ARG A 216 -6.12 -0.43 25.21
C ARG A 216 -7.41 -0.94 24.57
N PHE A 217 -8.57 -0.37 24.88
CA PHE A 217 -9.81 -0.80 24.25
C PHE A 217 -9.98 -0.13 22.90
N ILE A 218 -10.20 -0.94 21.86
CA ILE A 218 -10.52 -0.47 20.52
C ILE A 218 -11.94 -0.91 20.17
N THR A 219 -12.75 0.03 19.69
CA THR A 219 -14.01 -0.28 19.03
C THR A 219 -13.88 0.01 17.54
N THR A 220 -14.17 -1.01 16.74
CA THR A 220 -14.23 -0.96 15.28
C THR A 220 -15.70 -1.02 14.84
N VAL A 221 -16.16 0.02 14.16
CA VAL A 221 -17.46 0.04 13.48
C VAL A 221 -17.20 -0.22 12.00
N ALA A 222 -17.65 -1.36 11.50
CA ALA A 222 -17.58 -1.71 10.08
C ALA A 222 -18.90 -1.34 9.39
N TYR A 223 -18.80 -0.72 8.22
CA TYR A 223 -19.93 -0.25 7.42
C TYR A 223 -20.30 -1.23 6.29
N SER A 224 -21.46 -1.03 5.69
CA SER A 224 -21.97 -1.87 4.58
C SER A 224 -21.01 -1.94 3.38
N ASN A 225 -20.28 -0.87 3.09
CA ASN A 225 -19.32 -0.79 1.99
C ASN A 225 -17.91 -1.35 2.33
N GLY A 226 -17.76 -2.05 3.45
CA GLY A 226 -16.48 -2.63 3.88
C GLY A 226 -15.50 -1.66 4.56
N ARG A 227 -15.86 -0.37 4.67
CA ARG A 227 -15.04 0.60 5.42
C ARG A 227 -15.23 0.45 6.92
N GLN A 228 -14.34 1.11 7.67
CA GLN A 228 -14.41 1.09 9.12
C GLN A 228 -14.02 2.43 9.76
N THR A 229 -14.62 2.70 10.91
CA THR A 229 -14.20 3.73 11.88
C THR A 229 -13.68 3.03 13.11
N GLN A 230 -12.53 3.46 13.62
CA GLN A 230 -11.92 2.90 14.82
C GLN A 230 -11.71 4.00 15.87
N ALA A 231 -12.12 3.72 17.10
CA ALA A 231 -11.86 4.59 18.24
C ALA A 231 -11.23 3.79 19.38
N TYR A 232 -10.16 4.34 19.95
CA TYR A 232 -9.49 3.79 21.13
C TYR A 232 -9.91 4.55 22.38
N ALA A 233 -10.00 3.88 23.52
CA ALA A 233 -10.20 4.49 24.84
C ALA A 233 -9.63 3.61 25.97
N SER A 234 -9.58 4.15 27.20
CA SER A 234 -9.15 3.43 28.40
C SER A 234 -10.16 2.41 28.89
N THR A 235 -11.46 2.59 28.57
CA THR A 235 -12.53 1.65 28.93
C THR A 235 -13.31 1.21 27.69
N LYS A 236 -13.90 0.01 27.78
CA LYS A 236 -14.74 -0.59 26.74
C LYS A 236 -15.96 0.28 26.42
N GLU A 237 -16.61 0.81 27.44
CA GLU A 237 -17.80 1.65 27.31
C GLU A 237 -17.46 2.94 26.59
N LYS A 238 -16.31 3.55 26.91
CA LYS A 238 -15.91 4.81 26.30
C LYS A 238 -15.49 4.64 24.84
N SER A 239 -14.79 3.55 24.49
CA SER A 239 -14.43 3.26 23.10
C SER A 239 -15.69 3.03 22.26
N LEU A 240 -16.66 2.29 22.82
CA LEU A 240 -17.93 2.02 22.16
C LEU A 240 -18.75 3.28 21.94
N GLN A 241 -18.87 4.11 22.98
CA GLN A 241 -19.56 5.40 22.89
C GLN A 241 -18.93 6.28 21.81
N LEU A 242 -17.60 6.48 21.85
CA LEU A 242 -16.90 7.32 20.89
C LEU A 242 -17.08 6.82 19.45
N ALA A 243 -16.90 5.52 19.22
CA ALA A 243 -17.01 4.95 17.88
C ALA A 243 -18.45 5.05 17.33
N THR A 244 -19.46 4.88 18.19
CA THR A 244 -20.87 4.99 17.82
C THR A 244 -21.23 6.45 17.51
N GLU A 245 -20.92 7.38 18.41
CA GLU A 245 -21.19 8.81 18.22
C GLU A 245 -20.52 9.36 16.95
N LEU A 246 -19.29 8.94 16.67
CA LEU A 246 -18.58 9.32 15.44
C LEU A 246 -19.17 8.66 14.20
N SER A 247 -19.71 7.46 14.32
CA SER A 247 -20.37 6.77 13.21
C SER A 247 -21.67 7.46 12.79
N ASP A 248 -22.35 8.15 13.70
CA ASP A 248 -23.52 8.98 13.37
C ASP A 248 -23.20 10.10 12.36
N LEU A 249 -21.93 10.52 12.28
CA LEU A 249 -21.48 11.50 11.28
C LEU A 249 -21.42 10.90 9.87
N SER A 250 -21.30 9.58 9.73
CA SER A 250 -21.32 8.93 8.42
C SER A 250 -22.73 8.88 7.85
N SER A 251 -22.85 8.81 6.52
CA SER A 251 -24.09 8.42 5.83
C SER A 251 -24.21 6.90 5.62
N LEU A 252 -23.19 6.13 6.02
CA LEU A 252 -23.14 4.69 5.79
C LEU A 252 -23.91 3.90 6.85
N ASN A 253 -24.55 2.83 6.40
CA ASN A 253 -25.19 1.87 7.28
C ASN A 253 -24.12 1.05 8.03
N ILE A 254 -24.30 0.92 9.34
CA ILE A 254 -23.44 0.10 10.20
C ILE A 254 -23.74 -1.38 9.90
N LYS A 255 -22.70 -2.13 9.53
CA LYS A 255 -22.76 -3.57 9.31
C LYS A 255 -22.47 -4.35 10.59
N SER A 256 -21.45 -3.91 11.35
CA SER A 256 -21.12 -4.54 12.62
C SER A 256 -20.33 -3.58 13.52
N ILE A 257 -20.45 -3.78 14.83
CA ILE A 257 -19.65 -3.09 15.84
C ILE A 257 -18.92 -4.17 16.65
N ARG A 258 -17.60 -4.05 16.75
CA ARG A 258 -16.76 -4.97 17.53
C ARG A 258 -15.90 -4.18 18.48
N THR A 259 -15.85 -4.59 19.74
CA THR A 259 -14.95 -4.01 20.73
C THR A 259 -14.01 -5.08 21.23
N ALA A 260 -12.72 -4.79 21.20
CA ALA A 260 -11.66 -5.69 21.63
C ALA A 260 -10.71 -4.96 22.58
N GLU A 261 -10.09 -5.72 23.48
CA GLU A 261 -8.96 -5.24 24.26
C GLU A 261 -7.67 -5.61 23.53
N VAL A 262 -6.82 -4.62 23.27
CA VAL A 262 -5.57 -4.80 22.55
C VAL A 262 -4.43 -5.00 23.56
N TYR A 263 -3.96 -6.23 23.66
CA TYR A 263 -2.74 -6.57 24.39
C TYR A 263 -1.56 -6.52 23.41
N LYS A 264 -0.57 -5.67 23.67
CA LYS A 264 0.73 -5.76 23.01
C LYS A 264 1.71 -6.44 23.96
N THR A 265 1.71 -7.76 23.95
CA THR A 265 2.72 -8.58 24.61
C THR A 265 3.70 -9.06 23.55
N GLY A 266 4.90 -8.49 23.50
CA GLY A 266 5.95 -8.91 22.58
C GLY A 266 7.28 -8.24 22.86
N ILE A 267 8.34 -9.06 22.98
CA ILE A 267 9.74 -8.66 23.01
C ILE A 267 10.17 -8.44 21.56
N HIS A 268 9.83 -7.29 20.98
CA HIS A 268 10.50 -6.85 19.76
C HIS A 268 10.78 -5.35 19.86
N ASP A 269 12.07 -5.07 19.79
CA ASP A 269 12.77 -3.79 19.86
C ASP A 269 12.91 -3.13 21.23
N THR A 270 14.14 -2.73 21.49
CA THR A 270 14.67 -1.85 22.53
C THR A 270 13.99 -0.47 22.64
N ASN A 271 12.86 -0.27 21.97
CA ASN A 271 11.99 0.89 22.10
C ASN A 271 10.76 0.53 22.94
N ALA A 272 10.91 0.57 24.26
CA ALA A 272 9.93 0.28 25.30
C ALA A 272 8.69 1.23 25.34
N PHE A 273 8.21 1.73 24.19
CA PHE A 273 7.24 2.83 24.09
C PHE A 273 5.85 2.44 23.58
N ARG A 274 5.44 1.16 23.61
CA ARG A 274 4.12 0.76 23.08
C ARG A 274 3.27 -0.11 24.00
N GLU A 275 3.46 0.02 25.32
CA GLU A 275 2.35 -0.27 26.22
C GLU A 275 1.25 0.77 25.98
N TYR A 276 -0.01 0.33 25.85
CA TYR A 276 -1.16 1.23 25.80
C TYR A 276 -1.41 1.80 27.19
N LYS A 277 -0.51 2.68 27.63
CA LYS A 277 -0.66 3.43 28.87
C LYS A 277 -1.86 4.35 28.75
N GLU A 278 -2.70 4.32 29.78
CA GLU A 278 -3.85 5.20 29.89
C GLU A 278 -3.39 6.65 29.99
N GLU A 279 -3.69 7.42 28.95
CA GLU A 279 -3.22 8.79 28.84
C GLU A 279 -4.32 9.67 28.26
N ARG A 280 -4.42 10.89 28.78
CA ARG A 280 -5.43 11.83 28.29
C ARG A 280 -4.95 12.42 26.97
N ILE A 281 -5.80 12.34 25.96
CA ILE A 281 -5.60 12.99 24.66
C ILE A 281 -6.71 14.00 24.41
N TYR A 282 -6.37 15.09 23.72
CA TYR A 282 -7.24 16.22 23.47
C TYR A 282 -7.46 16.42 21.97
N PRO A 283 -8.62 16.99 21.58
CA PRO A 283 -8.88 17.42 20.21
C PRO A 283 -7.78 18.37 19.69
N GLY A 284 -7.13 17.96 18.61
CA GLY A 284 -6.11 18.72 17.95
C GLY A 284 -6.65 19.38 16.69
N THR A 285 -6.32 18.81 15.54
CA THR A 285 -6.78 19.30 14.24
C THR A 285 -7.87 18.39 13.69
N MET A 286 -8.65 18.93 12.76
CA MET A 286 -9.38 18.13 11.79
C MET A 286 -9.15 18.61 10.37
N TYR A 287 -9.39 17.71 9.42
CA TYR A 287 -9.51 18.06 8.02
C TYR A 287 -10.46 17.11 7.33
N VAL A 288 -11.03 17.59 6.23
CA VAL A 288 -11.88 16.80 5.36
C VAL A 288 -11.14 16.54 4.06
N LEU A 289 -11.21 15.30 3.58
CA LEU A 289 -10.75 14.89 2.27
C LEU A 289 -11.98 14.55 1.43
N LYS A 290 -12.15 15.19 0.27
CA LYS A 290 -13.16 14.84 -0.73
C LYS A 290 -12.45 14.23 -1.93
N VAL A 291 -13.01 13.15 -2.48
CA VAL A 291 -12.57 12.57 -3.75
C VAL A 291 -13.61 12.90 -4.80
N PHE A 292 -13.14 13.30 -5.98
CA PHE A 292 -13.93 13.62 -7.16
C PHE A 292 -13.61 12.62 -8.25
N SER A 293 -14.63 12.07 -8.90
CA SER A 293 -14.48 11.41 -10.19
C SER A 293 -14.34 12.48 -11.28
N THR A 294 -13.42 12.27 -12.22
CA THR A 294 -13.33 13.10 -13.43
C THR A 294 -13.88 12.32 -14.63
N GLN A 295 -14.29 13.03 -15.67
CA GLN A 295 -14.82 12.43 -16.91
C GLN A 295 -13.86 11.42 -17.57
N ASN A 296 -12.55 11.50 -17.27
CA ASN A 296 -11.53 10.60 -17.81
C ASN A 296 -11.21 9.42 -16.88
N GLY A 297 -12.09 9.09 -15.91
CA GLY A 297 -11.88 8.02 -14.93
C GLY A 297 -10.82 8.31 -13.86
N LYS A 298 -10.01 9.37 -14.01
CA LYS A 298 -9.01 9.77 -13.02
C LYS A 298 -9.68 10.31 -11.76
N LYS A 299 -9.37 9.76 -10.59
CA LYS A 299 -9.81 10.30 -9.29
C LYS A 299 -8.93 11.50 -8.91
N ARG A 300 -9.54 12.61 -8.51
CA ARG A 300 -8.85 13.77 -7.91
C ARG A 300 -9.26 13.91 -6.46
N THR A 301 -8.36 14.39 -5.61
CA THR A 301 -8.67 14.64 -4.20
C THR A 301 -8.48 16.11 -3.85
N LYS A 302 -9.32 16.61 -2.94
CA LYS A 302 -9.19 17.94 -2.35
C LYS A 302 -9.27 17.82 -0.84
N LYS A 303 -8.42 18.57 -0.14
CA LYS A 303 -8.28 18.55 1.31
C LYS A 303 -8.57 19.94 1.86
N SER A 304 -9.26 20.04 2.99
CA SER A 304 -9.40 21.33 3.67
C SER A 304 -8.03 21.79 4.16
N THR A 305 -7.56 22.91 3.65
CA THR A 305 -6.29 23.53 4.03
C THR A 305 -6.51 25.01 4.33
N PRO A 306 -5.98 25.53 5.46
CA PRO A 306 -5.23 24.82 6.50
C PRO A 306 -6.06 23.83 7.31
N PHE A 307 -5.40 23.06 8.18
CA PHE A 307 -6.09 22.22 9.16
C PHE A 307 -7.02 23.06 10.04
N ILE A 308 -8.22 22.54 10.30
CA ILE A 308 -9.22 23.21 11.11
C ILE A 308 -8.90 22.92 12.59
N PRO A 309 -8.66 23.93 13.44
CA PRO A 309 -8.33 23.72 14.83
C PRO A 309 -9.56 23.25 15.62
N LEU A 310 -9.40 22.21 16.44
CA LEU A 310 -10.39 21.74 17.42
C LEU A 310 -10.00 22.11 18.86
N TRP A 311 -8.74 22.52 19.11
CA TRP A 311 -8.30 23.00 20.43
C TRP A 311 -8.86 24.38 20.78
N SER A 312 -9.26 25.19 19.80
CA SER A 312 -9.79 26.54 20.02
C SER A 312 -11.11 26.50 20.78
N VAL A 313 -11.37 27.48 21.64
CA VAL A 313 -12.64 27.56 22.38
C VAL A 313 -13.80 27.85 21.44
N THR A 314 -13.56 28.73 20.46
CA THR A 314 -14.54 29.15 19.46
C THR A 314 -14.27 28.50 18.10
N LYS A 315 -15.35 28.37 17.33
CA LYS A 315 -15.31 27.95 15.93
C LYS A 315 -14.50 28.96 15.11
N PRO A 316 -13.57 28.53 14.23
CA PRO A 316 -12.87 29.44 13.32
C PRO A 316 -13.83 30.22 12.43
N ASN A 317 -13.56 31.51 12.22
CA ASN A 317 -14.41 32.38 11.41
C ASN A 317 -14.52 31.89 9.95
N ASN A 318 -13.43 31.34 9.42
CA ASN A 318 -13.36 30.78 8.06
C ASN A 318 -13.79 29.30 7.98
N PHE A 319 -14.39 28.72 9.03
CA PHE A 319 -14.76 27.30 9.04
C PHE A 319 -15.63 26.92 7.84
N ASN A 320 -16.68 27.70 7.58
CA ASN A 320 -17.60 27.43 6.47
C ASN A 320 -16.89 27.52 5.13
N ASP A 321 -15.99 28.48 4.96
CA ASP A 321 -15.21 28.64 3.72
C ASP A 321 -14.30 27.45 3.49
N LEU A 322 -13.61 26.97 4.53
CA LEU A 322 -12.75 25.79 4.46
C LEU A 322 -13.53 24.51 4.12
N ILE A 323 -14.74 24.36 4.66
CA ILE A 323 -15.61 23.23 4.31
C ILE A 323 -16.15 23.40 2.89
N ASN A 324 -16.63 24.58 2.51
CA ASN A 324 -17.16 24.84 1.16
C ASN A 324 -16.11 24.60 0.08
N ASP A 325 -14.87 25.05 0.30
CA ASP A 325 -13.78 24.89 -0.64
C ASP A 325 -13.53 23.42 -0.99
N VAL A 326 -13.58 22.52 -0.01
CA VAL A 326 -13.38 21.07 -0.22
C VAL A 326 -14.40 20.44 -1.18
N TRP A 327 -15.59 21.03 -1.31
CA TRP A 327 -16.65 20.54 -2.19
C TRP A 327 -16.57 21.10 -3.61
N ILE A 328 -15.71 22.09 -3.85
CA ILE A 328 -15.47 22.63 -5.19
C ILE A 328 -14.48 21.72 -5.91
N PRO A 329 -14.85 21.12 -7.06
CA PRO A 329 -13.95 20.27 -7.83
C PRO A 329 -12.66 21.04 -8.22
N PRO A 330 -11.48 20.41 -8.13
CA PRO A 330 -10.24 21.05 -8.56
C PRO A 330 -10.27 21.30 -10.08
N VAL A 331 -9.98 22.53 -10.48
CA VAL A 331 -9.93 22.95 -11.90
C VAL A 331 -8.96 22.05 -12.66
N PRO A 332 -9.31 21.55 -13.86
CA PRO A 332 -8.35 20.88 -14.73
C PRO A 332 -7.19 21.82 -15.03
N THR A 333 -5.99 21.50 -14.54
CA THR A 333 -4.76 22.12 -15.02
C THR A 333 -4.66 21.80 -16.51
N ALA A 334 -4.67 22.85 -17.35
CA ALA A 334 -4.35 22.70 -18.75
C ALA A 334 -2.92 22.16 -18.82
N ASN A 335 -2.77 20.95 -19.36
CA ASN A 335 -1.47 20.34 -19.62
C ASN A 335 -0.92 20.82 -20.95
#